data_AF-A0A2N7Z5W8-F1
#
_entry.id   AF-A0A2N7Z5W8-F1
#
_cell.length_a   1.000
_cell.length_b   1.000
_cell.length_c   1.000
_cell.angle_alpha   90.00
_cell.angle_beta   90.00
_cell.angle_gamma   90.00
#
_symmetry.space_group_name_H-M   'P 1'
#
loop_
_entity.id
_entity.type
_entity.pdbx_description
1 polymer ?
#
loop_
_entity_poly.entity_id
_entity_poly.type
_entity_poly.pdbx_seq_one_letter_code
_entity_poly.pdbx_strand_id
1 'polypeptide(L)'
;MENRYLDWDRRTLEVQRTVSLQQLSKQTLSHVVRDLLNNVTSPSKPEVIEVSLASDLLAIKFNLNTMQINDDYPSALNLGTLRQIKTLSVSLPAVLGPYQEVHAVLRYASTHSLADGCKAIALSHGLDDNGQLQLDFNDGKYFPFEGIPINEGVFVLSFPNATTRQRELLISLTDVILHIRYTIRQAAVPRTATVSQP
;
A
#
# COMPACT_ATOMS: atom_id res chain seq x y z
N MET A 1 -20.25 -20.40 16.28
CA MET A 1 -19.32 -19.49 15.57
C MET A 1 -19.53 -18.06 16.01
N GLU A 2 -20.78 -17.60 16.12
CA GLU A 2 -21.14 -16.25 16.59
C GLU A 2 -20.56 -15.85 17.96
N ASN A 3 -20.69 -16.66 19.01
CA ASN A 3 -20.09 -16.32 20.31
C ASN A 3 -18.57 -16.11 20.25
N ARG A 4 -17.85 -16.87 19.41
CA ARG A 4 -16.41 -16.67 19.20
C ARG A 4 -16.11 -15.37 18.45
N TYR A 5 -17.00 -14.95 17.56
CA TYR A 5 -16.90 -13.67 16.87
C TYR A 5 -17.13 -12.52 17.85
N LEU A 6 -18.16 -12.58 18.71
CA LEU A 6 -18.41 -11.57 19.74
C LEU A 6 -17.25 -11.42 20.74
N ASP A 7 -16.59 -12.53 21.09
CA ASP A 7 -15.40 -12.49 21.96
C ASP A 7 -14.16 -11.90 21.26
N TRP A 8 -14.08 -12.07 19.94
CA TRP A 8 -12.98 -11.61 19.09
C TRP A 8 -13.16 -10.16 18.63
N ASP A 9 -14.40 -9.75 18.42
CA ASP A 9 -14.78 -8.43 17.97
C ASP A 9 -14.56 -7.44 19.12
N ARG A 10 -13.53 -6.63 18.95
CA ARG A 10 -13.10 -5.64 19.93
C ARG A 10 -12.75 -4.37 19.19
N ARG A 11 -12.92 -3.24 19.87
CA ARG A 11 -12.52 -1.95 19.34
C ARG A 11 -11.04 -1.98 18.97
N THR A 12 -10.74 -1.74 17.70
CA THR A 12 -9.37 -1.59 17.20
C THR A 12 -8.93 -0.13 17.29
N LEU A 13 -7.62 0.08 17.39
CA LEU A 13 -7.05 1.41 17.19
C LEU A 13 -6.85 1.62 15.70
N GLU A 14 -7.43 2.69 15.17
CA GLU A 14 -7.31 3.05 13.76
C GLU A 14 -6.21 4.09 13.60
N VAL A 15 -5.24 3.81 12.74
CA VAL A 15 -4.06 4.65 12.53
C VAL A 15 -3.94 4.96 11.05
N GLN A 16 -3.64 6.21 10.73
CA GLN A 16 -3.24 6.62 9.39
C GLN A 16 -1.76 6.96 9.38
N ARG A 17 -1.02 6.36 8.46
CA ARG A 17 0.39 6.62 8.22
C ARG A 17 0.62 6.97 6.76
N THR A 18 1.18 8.15 6.52
CA THR A 18 1.56 8.60 5.18
C THR A 18 3.04 8.31 4.95
N VAL A 19 3.39 7.57 3.91
CA VAL A 19 4.78 7.24 3.58
C VAL A 19 5.13 7.68 2.17
N SER A 20 6.30 8.28 2.01
CA SER A 20 6.88 8.69 0.74
C SER A 20 7.86 7.62 0.26
N LEU A 21 7.78 7.20 -1.01
CA LEU A 21 8.74 6.25 -1.56
C LEU A 21 10.16 6.85 -1.65
N GLN A 22 10.28 8.17 -1.83
CA GLN A 22 11.56 8.87 -1.79
C GLN A 22 12.33 8.68 -0.47
N GLN A 23 11.65 8.44 0.66
CA GLN A 23 12.31 8.17 1.95
C GLN A 23 13.04 6.81 1.96
N LEU A 24 12.64 5.89 1.09
CA LEU A 24 13.23 4.56 1.01
C LEU A 24 14.38 4.46 0.01
N SER A 25 14.43 5.34 -0.99
CA SER A 25 15.48 5.35 -2.00
C SER A 25 16.59 6.32 -1.63
N LYS A 26 17.84 5.84 -1.66
CA LYS A 26 19.04 6.72 -1.58
C LYS A 26 19.15 7.67 -2.77
N GLN A 27 18.58 7.28 -3.91
CA GLN A 27 18.54 8.08 -5.13
C GLN A 27 17.21 8.84 -5.21
N THR A 28 17.21 9.95 -5.95
CA THR A 28 15.98 10.71 -6.21
C THR A 28 15.12 9.95 -7.22
N LEU A 29 13.93 9.51 -6.80
CA LEU A 29 13.01 8.70 -7.60
C LEU A 29 12.66 9.38 -8.93
N SER A 30 12.43 10.70 -8.91
CA SER A 30 12.13 11.47 -10.12
C SER A 30 13.26 11.47 -11.15
N HIS A 31 14.52 11.49 -10.72
CA HIS A 31 15.66 11.37 -11.64
C HIS A 31 15.71 9.98 -12.27
N VAL A 32 15.59 8.93 -11.45
CA VAL A 32 15.58 7.54 -11.95
C VAL A 32 14.47 7.32 -12.96
N VAL A 33 13.25 7.79 -12.69
CA VAL A 33 12.12 7.66 -13.63
C VAL A 33 12.39 8.41 -14.93
N ARG A 34 12.90 9.65 -14.87
CA ARG A 34 13.23 10.46 -16.06
C ARG A 34 14.34 9.83 -16.90
N ASP A 35 15.42 9.41 -16.27
CA ASP A 35 16.58 8.82 -16.95
C ASP A 35 16.20 7.52 -17.65
N LEU A 36 15.34 6.72 -17.00
CA LEU A 36 14.84 5.47 -17.52
C LEU A 36 13.85 5.69 -18.68
N LEU A 37 13.00 6.71 -18.59
CA LEU A 37 12.14 7.15 -19.71
C LEU A 37 12.90 7.77 -20.88
N ASN A 38 14.13 8.24 -20.67
CA ASN A 38 15.00 8.81 -21.71
C ASN A 38 15.99 7.79 -22.28
N ASN A 39 15.91 6.52 -21.86
CA ASN A 39 16.86 5.45 -22.21
C ASN A 39 18.32 5.77 -21.83
N VAL A 40 18.53 6.59 -20.79
CA VAL A 40 19.86 7.02 -20.32
C VAL A 40 20.45 6.04 -19.32
N THR A 41 19.61 5.29 -18.59
CA THR A 41 20.07 4.38 -17.52
C THR A 41 19.40 3.02 -17.59
N SER A 42 20.15 1.96 -17.29
CA SER A 42 19.64 0.60 -17.12
C SER A 42 18.74 0.49 -15.88
N PRO A 43 17.77 -0.44 -15.85
CA PRO A 43 16.88 -0.63 -14.70
C PRO A 43 17.67 -0.79 -13.39
N SER A 44 17.20 -0.09 -12.35
CA SER A 44 17.86 -0.04 -11.05
C SER A 44 17.91 -1.44 -10.43
N LYS A 45 19.12 -1.93 -10.11
CA LYS A 45 19.30 -3.18 -9.35
C LYS A 45 18.73 -3.02 -7.93
N PRO A 46 18.19 -4.08 -7.31
CA PRO A 46 17.33 -3.93 -6.14
C PRO A 46 18.16 -3.55 -4.91
N GLU A 47 18.04 -2.30 -4.45
CA GLU A 47 18.52 -1.93 -3.11
C GLU A 47 17.38 -1.79 -2.10
N VAL A 48 16.20 -1.28 -2.48
CA VAL A 48 14.96 -1.30 -1.67
C VAL A 48 13.74 -1.07 -2.58
N ILE A 49 13.92 -0.19 -3.56
CA ILE A 49 12.97 0.10 -4.63
C ILE A 49 13.60 -0.34 -5.95
N GLU A 50 12.84 -1.09 -6.74
CA GLU A 50 13.21 -1.52 -8.08
C GLU A 50 12.32 -0.78 -9.08
N VAL A 51 12.94 0.01 -9.97
CA VAL A 51 12.24 0.72 -11.06
C VAL A 51 12.66 0.09 -12.38
N SER A 52 11.67 -0.35 -13.16
CA SER A 52 11.86 -1.02 -14.44
C SER A 52 10.87 -0.50 -15.47
N LEU A 53 11.27 -0.51 -16.74
CA LEU A 53 10.40 -0.24 -17.89
C LEU A 53 10.54 -1.39 -18.86
N ALA A 54 9.42 -2.06 -19.13
CA ALA A 54 9.35 -3.15 -20.09
C ALA A 54 8.09 -2.96 -20.94
N SER A 55 8.21 -3.04 -22.27
CA SER A 55 7.06 -3.01 -23.19
C SER A 55 6.08 -1.84 -22.92
N ASP A 56 6.61 -0.63 -22.74
CA ASP A 56 5.82 0.59 -22.43
C ASP A 56 5.08 0.60 -21.07
N LEU A 57 5.46 -0.31 -20.17
CA LEU A 57 4.96 -0.40 -18.80
C LEU A 57 6.07 -0.03 -17.82
N LEU A 58 5.94 1.10 -17.13
CA LEU A 58 6.82 1.47 -16.01
C LEU A 58 6.33 0.77 -14.75
N ALA A 59 7.19 0.05 -14.05
CA ALA A 59 6.88 -0.63 -12.79
C ALA A 59 7.82 -0.17 -11.69
N ILE A 60 7.24 0.31 -10.59
CA ILE A 60 7.92 0.67 -9.34
C ILE A 60 7.55 -0.40 -8.31
N LYS A 61 8.52 -1.23 -7.96
CA LYS A 61 8.37 -2.30 -6.98
C LYS A 61 9.05 -1.90 -5.69
N PHE A 62 8.32 -1.99 -4.58
CA PHE A 62 8.81 -1.63 -3.25
C PHE A 62 8.29 -2.61 -2.21
N ASN A 63 9.04 -2.74 -1.11
CA ASN A 63 8.66 -3.57 0.02
C ASN A 63 8.14 -2.69 1.16
N LEU A 64 7.00 -3.04 1.74
CA LEU A 64 6.43 -2.29 2.85
C LEU A 64 7.24 -2.42 4.15
N ASN A 65 7.90 -3.56 4.35
CA ASN A 65 8.67 -3.84 5.56
C ASN A 65 9.82 -2.85 5.77
N THR A 66 10.39 -2.30 4.69
CA THR A 66 11.48 -1.33 4.79
C THR A 66 11.05 0.03 5.33
N MET A 67 9.74 0.29 5.42
CA MET A 67 9.18 1.51 6.00
C MET A 67 9.09 1.48 7.53
N GLN A 68 9.37 0.34 8.17
CA GLN A 68 9.38 0.18 9.64
C GLN A 68 8.12 0.72 10.36
N ILE A 69 6.95 0.65 9.72
CA ILE A 69 5.68 1.20 10.26
C ILE A 69 5.31 0.56 11.61
N ASN A 70 5.76 -0.67 11.86
CA ASN A 70 5.54 -1.33 13.14
C ASN A 70 6.24 -0.60 14.31
N ASP A 71 7.35 0.09 14.05
CA ASP A 71 8.16 0.76 15.05
C ASP A 71 7.58 2.12 15.47
N ASP A 72 6.66 2.70 14.68
CA ASP A 72 5.97 3.98 15.00
C ASP A 72 5.27 3.94 16.37
N TYR A 73 4.81 2.76 16.79
CA TYR A 73 4.23 2.51 18.11
C TYR A 73 4.94 1.32 18.75
N PRO A 74 5.84 1.51 19.72
CA PRO A 74 6.61 0.40 20.28
C PRO A 74 5.73 -0.56 21.11
N SER A 75 6.16 -1.82 21.18
CA SER A 75 5.47 -2.87 21.94
C SER A 75 5.36 -2.56 23.45
N ALA A 76 6.28 -1.74 23.99
CA ALA A 76 6.25 -1.27 25.37
C ALA A 76 4.95 -0.54 25.75
N LEU A 77 4.22 0.01 24.77
CA LEU A 77 2.93 0.69 24.99
C LEU A 77 1.75 -0.29 25.13
N ASN A 78 1.96 -1.60 24.95
CA ASN A 78 0.93 -2.64 25.11
C ASN A 78 -0.36 -2.43 24.27
N LEU A 79 -0.24 -1.79 23.09
CA LEU A 79 -1.39 -1.46 22.22
C LEU A 79 -1.90 -2.65 21.39
N GLY A 80 -1.07 -3.70 21.22
CA GLY A 80 -1.41 -4.88 20.44
C GLY A 80 -0.27 -5.31 19.51
N THR A 81 -0.30 -6.59 19.12
CA THR A 81 0.71 -7.23 18.27
C THR A 81 0.23 -7.43 16.83
N LEU A 82 -1.08 -7.48 16.59
CA LEU A 82 -1.64 -7.65 15.26
C LEU A 82 -1.85 -6.27 14.63
N ARG A 83 -1.16 -6.04 13.51
CA ARG A 83 -1.28 -4.81 12.73
C ARG A 83 -1.63 -5.13 11.30
N GLN A 84 -2.82 -4.75 10.89
CA GLN A 84 -3.36 -5.13 9.59
C GLN A 84 -3.84 -3.89 8.86
N ILE A 85 -3.50 -3.79 7.57
CA ILE A 85 -4.00 -2.76 6.69
C ILE A 85 -5.52 -2.85 6.64
N LYS A 86 -6.19 -1.70 6.76
CA LYS A 86 -7.63 -1.54 6.56
C LYS A 86 -7.89 -1.05 5.15
N THR A 87 -7.18 0.00 4.71
CA THR A 87 -7.22 0.51 3.34
C THR A 87 -5.86 1.11 2.98
N LEU A 88 -5.56 1.19 1.69
CA LEU A 88 -4.38 1.86 1.16
C LEU A 88 -4.81 2.77 0.01
N SER A 89 -4.49 4.06 0.12
CA SER A 89 -4.66 5.04 -0.97
C SER A 89 -3.31 5.53 -1.47
N VAL A 90 -3.28 6.07 -2.69
CA VAL A 90 -2.07 6.59 -3.33
C VAL A 90 -2.30 8.04 -3.75
N SER A 91 -1.30 8.87 -3.47
CA SER A 91 -1.17 10.22 -4.03
C SER A 91 0.09 10.30 -4.89
N LEU A 92 -0.04 10.94 -6.05
CA LEU A 92 0.99 11.08 -7.06
C LEU A 92 1.21 12.58 -7.31
N PRO A 93 2.16 13.21 -6.59
CA PRO A 93 2.53 14.60 -6.85
C PRO A 93 3.16 14.72 -8.25
N ALA A 94 2.34 15.13 -9.21
CA ALA A 94 2.67 15.32 -10.61
C ALA A 94 1.83 16.48 -11.17
N VAL A 95 2.29 17.08 -12.27
CA VAL A 95 1.54 18.13 -12.96
C VAL A 95 0.56 17.46 -13.91
N LEU A 96 -0.73 17.53 -13.59
CA LEU A 96 -1.81 17.07 -14.45
C LEU A 96 -2.39 18.25 -15.23
N GLY A 97 -2.60 18.06 -16.53
CA GLY A 97 -3.35 18.98 -17.37
C GLY A 97 -4.86 18.97 -17.04
N PRO A 98 -5.61 19.94 -17.57
CA PRO A 98 -7.06 19.97 -17.42
C PRO A 98 -7.70 18.68 -17.94
N TYR A 99 -8.51 18.02 -17.11
CA TYR A 99 -9.16 16.74 -17.43
C TYR A 99 -8.20 15.61 -17.81
N GLN A 100 -6.91 15.74 -17.46
CA GLN A 100 -5.95 14.66 -17.62
C GLN A 100 -6.10 13.67 -16.46
N GLU A 101 -6.31 12.41 -16.80
CA GLU A 101 -6.39 11.32 -15.84
C GLU A 101 -5.03 10.62 -15.70
N VAL A 102 -4.83 10.00 -14.54
CA VAL A 102 -3.77 9.04 -14.33
C VAL A 102 -4.30 7.67 -14.73
N HIS A 103 -3.48 6.80 -15.32
CA HIS A 103 -3.79 5.36 -15.29
C HIS A 103 -2.63 4.65 -14.63
N ALA A 104 -2.86 4.13 -13.43
CA ALA A 104 -1.89 3.30 -12.76
C ALA A 104 -2.60 2.14 -12.06
N VAL A 105 -1.86 1.07 -11.81
CA VAL A 105 -2.34 -0.08 -11.06
C VAL A 105 -1.38 -0.36 -9.93
N LEU A 106 -1.88 -0.35 -8.70
CA LEU A 106 -1.12 -0.84 -7.56
C LEU A 106 -1.54 -2.29 -7.31
N ARG A 107 -0.57 -3.20 -7.24
CA ARG A 107 -0.80 -4.62 -7.03
C ARG A 107 0.02 -5.16 -5.88
N TYR A 108 -0.59 -6.04 -5.09
CA TYR A 108 0.10 -6.84 -4.09
C TYR A 108 0.73 -8.08 -4.74
N ALA A 109 2.03 -8.26 -4.55
CA ALA A 109 2.84 -9.29 -5.22
C ALA A 109 3.36 -10.39 -4.28
N SER A 110 2.88 -10.45 -3.04
CA SER A 110 3.29 -11.45 -2.04
C SER A 110 2.21 -12.52 -1.80
N THR A 111 2.50 -13.48 -0.92
CA THR A 111 1.74 -14.73 -0.74
C THR A 111 0.51 -14.63 0.16
N HIS A 112 0.31 -13.51 0.85
CA HIS A 112 -0.83 -13.35 1.77
C HIS A 112 -2.17 -13.52 1.02
N SER A 113 -3.04 -14.36 1.59
CA SER A 113 -4.35 -14.65 0.99
C SER A 113 -5.29 -13.48 1.22
N LEU A 114 -5.91 -13.00 0.14
CA LEU A 114 -6.90 -11.92 0.16
C LEU A 114 -8.12 -12.41 -0.60
N ALA A 115 -9.28 -11.82 -0.29
CA ALA A 115 -10.50 -12.06 -1.05
C ALA A 115 -10.30 -11.72 -2.54
N ASP A 116 -11.08 -12.37 -3.40
CA ASP A 116 -11.00 -12.16 -4.84
C ASP A 116 -11.21 -10.68 -5.18
N GLY A 117 -10.36 -10.14 -6.06
CA GLY A 117 -10.36 -8.72 -6.42
C GLY A 117 -9.66 -7.79 -5.42
N CYS A 118 -9.30 -8.23 -4.21
CA CYS A 118 -8.68 -7.36 -3.20
C CYS A 118 -7.15 -7.24 -3.31
N LYS A 119 -6.54 -7.82 -4.36
CA LYS A 119 -5.08 -7.82 -4.59
C LYS A 119 -4.57 -6.65 -5.42
N ALA A 120 -5.45 -5.82 -5.98
CA ALA A 120 -5.07 -4.70 -6.83
C ALA A 120 -6.09 -3.56 -6.73
N ILE A 121 -5.62 -2.34 -7.02
CA ILE A 121 -6.46 -1.16 -7.25
C ILE A 121 -6.01 -0.47 -8.54
N ALA A 122 -6.96 0.15 -9.23
CA ALA A 122 -6.68 1.08 -10.32
C ALA A 122 -6.71 2.51 -9.77
N LEU A 123 -5.81 3.37 -10.23
CA LEU A 123 -5.70 4.76 -9.83
C LEU A 123 -6.00 5.64 -11.04
N SER A 124 -6.91 6.59 -10.84
CA SER A 124 -7.43 7.48 -11.89
C SER A 124 -7.24 8.96 -11.56
N HIS A 125 -7.38 9.32 -10.29
CA HIS A 125 -7.33 10.72 -9.85
C HIS A 125 -5.93 11.14 -9.40
N GLY A 126 -5.16 10.20 -8.86
CA GLY A 126 -3.79 10.46 -8.39
C GLY A 126 -3.69 11.30 -7.10
N LEU A 127 -4.79 11.55 -6.38
CA LEU A 127 -4.81 12.25 -5.09
C LEU A 127 -5.70 11.50 -4.08
N ASP A 128 -5.09 10.99 -3.00
CA ASP A 128 -5.72 10.11 -1.99
C ASP A 128 -6.64 9.05 -2.61
N ASP A 129 -6.19 8.44 -3.71
CA ASP A 129 -6.99 7.54 -4.52
C ASP A 129 -6.84 6.10 -4.03
N ASN A 130 -7.94 5.49 -3.58
CA ASN A 130 -8.01 4.12 -3.09
C ASN A 130 -8.58 3.13 -4.12
N GLY A 131 -8.81 3.58 -5.36
CA GLY A 131 -9.35 2.80 -6.47
C GLY A 131 -10.83 2.45 -6.36
N GLN A 132 -11.56 3.11 -5.46
CA GLN A 132 -13.01 3.07 -5.39
C GLN A 132 -13.58 4.44 -5.78
N LEU A 133 -14.78 4.45 -6.38
CA LEU A 133 -15.47 5.71 -6.71
C LEU A 133 -15.88 6.47 -5.45
N GLN A 134 -16.28 5.74 -4.41
CA GLN A 134 -16.61 6.24 -3.09
C GLN A 134 -16.12 5.24 -2.06
N LEU A 135 -15.41 5.72 -1.04
CA LEU A 135 -15.01 4.92 0.10
C LEU A 135 -16.16 4.86 1.12
N ASP A 136 -16.78 3.70 1.27
CA ASP A 136 -17.84 3.46 2.26
C ASP A 136 -17.46 2.35 3.23
N PHE A 137 -17.12 2.73 4.46
CA PHE A 137 -16.76 1.80 5.54
C PHE A 137 -17.91 0.94 6.06
N ASN A 138 -19.15 1.22 5.65
CA ASN A 138 -20.31 0.40 5.98
C ASN A 138 -20.59 -0.67 4.91
N ASP A 139 -19.80 -0.74 3.84
CA ASP A 139 -19.87 -1.85 2.88
C ASP A 139 -19.50 -3.16 3.60
N GLY A 140 -20.30 -4.20 3.36
CA GLY A 140 -20.05 -5.54 3.89
C GLY A 140 -18.92 -6.28 3.17
N LYS A 141 -18.36 -5.69 2.11
CA LYS A 141 -17.23 -6.24 1.34
C LYS A 141 -15.89 -5.81 1.94
N TYR A 142 -14.89 -6.67 1.78
CA TYR A 142 -13.51 -6.32 2.10
C TYR A 142 -12.99 -5.22 1.17
N PHE A 143 -12.22 -4.31 1.74
CA PHE A 143 -11.48 -3.34 0.95
C PHE A 143 -10.28 -3.99 0.25
N PRO A 144 -9.82 -3.39 -0.86
CA PRO A 144 -8.53 -3.76 -1.42
C PRO A 144 -7.42 -3.67 -0.37
N PHE A 145 -6.57 -4.71 -0.33
CA PHE A 145 -5.47 -4.87 0.62
C PHE A 145 -5.86 -5.00 2.10
N GLU A 146 -7.14 -5.14 2.42
CA GLU A 146 -7.59 -5.33 3.80
C GLU A 146 -7.07 -6.66 4.38
N GLY A 147 -6.53 -6.60 5.60
CA GLY A 147 -6.06 -7.77 6.34
C GLY A 147 -4.57 -8.07 6.20
N ILE A 148 -3.88 -7.43 5.24
CA ILE A 148 -2.43 -7.62 5.06
C ILE A 148 -1.67 -7.13 6.32
N PRO A 149 -0.76 -7.95 6.89
CA PRO A 149 0.11 -7.52 7.97
C PRO A 149 1.05 -6.38 7.56
N ILE A 150 1.22 -5.36 8.42
CA ILE A 150 2.00 -4.15 8.06
C ILE A 150 3.50 -4.41 7.81
N ASN A 151 4.03 -5.51 8.36
CA ASN A 151 5.43 -5.92 8.29
C ASN A 151 5.73 -6.82 7.08
N GLU A 152 4.73 -7.10 6.24
CA GLU A 152 4.85 -8.01 5.11
C GLU A 152 4.31 -7.35 3.85
N GLY A 153 4.92 -7.69 2.71
CA GLY A 153 4.35 -7.34 1.42
C GLY A 153 5.27 -6.60 0.48
N VAL A 154 5.36 -7.15 -0.73
CA VAL A 154 5.88 -6.43 -1.90
C VAL A 154 4.70 -5.88 -2.68
N PHE A 155 4.76 -4.59 -2.96
CA PHE A 155 3.80 -3.90 -3.81
C PHE A 155 4.47 -3.50 -5.11
N VAL A 156 3.69 -3.53 -6.19
CA VAL A 156 4.12 -3.11 -7.52
C VAL A 156 3.13 -2.07 -8.02
N LEU A 157 3.61 -0.84 -8.19
CA LEU A 157 2.87 0.24 -8.84
C LEU A 157 3.28 0.29 -10.31
N SER A 158 2.34 0.07 -11.22
CA SER A 158 2.61 0.04 -12.66
C SER A 158 1.83 1.10 -13.43
N PHE A 159 2.50 1.77 -14.36
CA PHE A 159 1.96 2.80 -15.24
C PHE A 159 2.01 2.30 -16.70
N PRO A 160 0.87 1.95 -17.31
CA PRO A 160 0.82 1.63 -18.73
C PRO A 160 1.03 2.87 -19.60
N ASN A 161 1.47 2.67 -20.84
CA ASN A 161 1.67 3.73 -21.83
C ASN A 161 2.67 4.80 -21.35
N ALA A 162 3.73 4.37 -20.65
CA ALA A 162 4.66 5.22 -19.92
C ALA A 162 5.51 6.12 -20.83
N THR A 163 5.89 5.63 -22.01
CA THR A 163 6.64 6.36 -23.03
C THR A 163 5.75 7.11 -24.01
N THR A 164 4.45 6.77 -24.05
CA THR A 164 3.46 7.34 -24.96
C THR A 164 2.56 8.34 -24.24
N ARG A 165 1.34 7.96 -23.86
CA ARG A 165 0.32 8.90 -23.34
C ARG A 165 0.65 9.51 -21.99
N GLN A 166 1.34 8.77 -21.12
CA GLN A 166 1.62 9.22 -19.75
C GLN A 166 3.02 9.80 -19.56
N ARG A 167 3.77 9.97 -20.66
CA ARG A 167 5.16 10.41 -20.60
C ARG A 167 5.34 11.72 -19.83
N GLU A 168 4.58 12.76 -20.18
CA GLU A 168 4.68 14.07 -19.55
C GLU A 168 4.32 14.03 -18.05
N LEU A 169 3.29 13.26 -17.71
CA LEU A 169 2.89 13.03 -16.32
C LEU A 169 4.04 12.39 -15.54
N LEU A 170 4.62 11.31 -16.06
CA LEU A 170 5.70 10.57 -15.40
C LEU A 170 7.01 11.36 -15.31
N ILE A 171 7.29 12.25 -16.28
CA ILE A 171 8.41 13.18 -16.20
C ILE A 171 8.18 14.21 -15.10
N SER A 172 6.94 14.66 -14.90
CA SER A 172 6.60 15.62 -13.83
C SER A 172 6.51 14.98 -12.44
N LEU A 173 6.41 13.65 -12.35
CA LEU A 173 6.27 12.90 -11.10
C LEU A 173 7.47 13.16 -10.18
N THR A 174 7.22 13.71 -9.00
CA THR A 174 8.29 13.98 -8.03
C THR A 174 8.50 12.81 -7.07
N ASP A 175 7.42 12.16 -6.68
CA ASP A 175 7.40 11.10 -5.67
C ASP A 175 6.12 10.25 -5.80
N VAL A 176 6.03 9.17 -5.04
CA VAL A 176 4.82 8.37 -4.84
C VAL A 176 4.54 8.33 -3.35
N ILE A 177 3.33 8.75 -2.96
CA ILE A 177 2.92 8.84 -1.56
C ILE A 177 1.84 7.79 -1.31
N LEU A 178 2.03 6.99 -0.26
CA LEU A 178 1.06 6.00 0.20
C LEU A 178 0.37 6.51 1.46
N HIS A 179 -0.95 6.46 1.47
CA HIS A 179 -1.78 6.70 2.66
C HIS A 179 -2.25 5.36 3.18
N ILE A 180 -1.53 4.84 4.18
CA ILE A 180 -1.79 3.52 4.75
C ILE A 180 -2.65 3.71 5.98
N ARG A 181 -3.91 3.26 5.90
CA ARG A 181 -4.80 3.20 7.06
C ARG A 181 -4.77 1.76 7.57
N TYR A 182 -4.33 1.57 8.81
CA TYR A 182 -4.19 0.24 9.40
C TYR A 182 -4.79 0.22 10.79
N THR A 183 -5.08 -0.98 11.27
CA THR A 183 -5.61 -1.22 12.60
C THR A 183 -4.57 -1.88 13.47
N ILE A 184 -4.50 -1.48 14.74
CA ILE A 184 -3.76 -2.17 15.78
C ILE A 184 -4.76 -2.91 16.66
N ARG A 185 -4.52 -4.21 16.84
CA ARG A 185 -5.34 -5.10 17.65
C ARG A 185 -4.46 -5.96 18.57
N GLN A 186 -4.96 -6.24 19.75
CA GLN A 186 -4.37 -7.27 20.60
C GLN A 186 -4.65 -8.66 20.04
N ALA A 187 -3.63 -9.54 20.00
CA ALA A 187 -3.88 -10.93 19.66
C ALA A 187 -4.89 -11.52 20.65
N ALA A 188 -5.85 -12.30 20.14
CA ALA A 188 -6.85 -12.94 20.98
C ALA A 188 -6.14 -13.87 21.97
N VAL A 189 -6.23 -13.56 23.27
CA VAL A 189 -5.77 -14.47 24.33
C VAL A 189 -6.76 -15.64 24.37
N PRO A 190 -6.34 -16.89 24.08
CA PRO A 190 -7.23 -18.02 24.26
C PRO A 190 -7.64 -18.09 25.74
N ARG A 191 -8.94 -18.01 26.04
CA ARG A 191 -9.45 -18.31 27.38
C ARG A 191 -9.07 -19.77 27.67
N THR A 192 -8.13 -19.99 28.58
CA THR A 192 -8.03 -21.27 29.28
C THR A 192 -9.39 -21.51 29.88
N ALA A 193 -10.03 -22.63 29.52
CA ALA A 193 -11.30 -23.01 30.11
C ALA A 193 -11.09 -23.08 31.63
N THR A 194 -11.63 -22.12 32.37
CA THR A 194 -11.82 -22.26 33.81
C THR A 194 -12.79 -23.42 33.97
N VAL A 195 -12.24 -24.60 34.26
CA VAL A 195 -13.01 -25.74 34.74
C VAL A 195 -13.77 -25.24 35.97
N SER A 196 -15.09 -25.16 35.84
CA SER A 196 -15.99 -25.04 36.98
C SER A 196 -15.71 -26.25 37.87
N GLN A 197 -14.99 -26.05 38.97
CA GLN A 197 -14.96 -27.04 40.04
C GLN A 197 -16.31 -27.01 40.78
N PRO A 198 -16.78 -28.18 41.24
CA PRO A 198 -18.16 -28.42 41.65
C PRO A 198 -18.61 -27.63 42.88
#